data_AF-A0A1B6E386-F1
#
_entry.id   AF-A0A1B6E386-F1
#
_cell.length_a   1.000
_cell.length_b   1.000
_cell.length_c   1.000
_cell.angle_alpha   90.00
_cell.angle_beta   90.00
_cell.angle_gamma   90.00
#
_symmetry.space_group_name_H-M   'P 1'
#
loop_
_entity.id
_entity.type
_entity.pdbx_description
1 polymer ?
#
loop_
_entity_poly.entity_id
_entity_poly.type
_entity_poly.pdbx_seq_one_letter_code
_entity_poly.pdbx_strand_id
1 'polypeptide(L)'
;MIDEIHMLTNYAFDSILKILEEPPKYVKFIFATTKPKKIPQTILSRCFIFNLKLINNKEIFKNIKNILKIEKIKYEKNAIKLIAKNSFGSMRNALNLTEQLIYNKNNIIKTKNVQNILGILDIYYLIKILKIIILKK
;
A
#
# COMPACT_ATOMS: atom_id res chain seq x y z
N MET A 1 14.45 -14.81 0.98
CA MET A 1 13.98 -13.58 0.34
C MET A 1 14.71 -12.41 0.97
N ILE A 2 15.20 -11.45 0.20
CA ILE A 2 15.87 -10.25 0.70
C ILE A 2 15.02 -9.05 0.29
N ASP A 3 14.54 -8.30 1.28
CA ASP A 3 13.78 -7.08 1.06
C ASP A 3 14.72 -5.87 1.01
N GLU A 4 14.30 -4.86 0.25
CA GLU A 4 15.06 -3.63 -0.02
C GLU A 4 16.54 -3.87 -0.35
N ILE A 5 16.83 -4.83 -1.24
CA ILE A 5 18.20 -5.25 -1.60
C ILE A 5 19.10 -4.08 -2.03
N HIS A 6 18.51 -2.99 -2.54
CA HIS A 6 19.19 -1.75 -2.87
C HIS A 6 19.91 -1.06 -1.69
N MET A 7 19.70 -1.52 -0.46
CA MET A 7 20.37 -1.08 0.76
C MET A 7 21.62 -1.91 1.10
N LEU A 8 21.90 -3.00 0.37
CA LEU A 8 23.08 -3.81 0.59
C LEU A 8 24.37 -3.04 0.25
N THR A 9 25.44 -3.40 0.95
CA THR A 9 26.78 -2.90 0.66
C THR A 9 27.32 -3.53 -0.63
N ASN A 10 28.29 -2.86 -1.26
CA ASN A 10 28.94 -3.38 -2.47
C ASN A 10 29.54 -4.77 -2.27
N TYR A 11 30.19 -5.01 -1.12
CA TYR A 11 30.75 -6.31 -0.79
C TYR A 11 29.68 -7.42 -0.71
N ALA A 12 28.50 -7.10 -0.17
CA ALA A 12 27.38 -8.03 -0.13
C ALA A 12 26.85 -8.34 -1.53
N PHE A 13 26.79 -7.34 -2.42
CA PHE A 13 26.43 -7.56 -3.82
C PHE A 13 27.44 -8.46 -4.56
N ASP A 14 28.74 -8.25 -4.39
CA ASP A 14 29.78 -9.08 -5.01
C ASP A 14 29.72 -10.53 -4.53
N SER A 15 29.43 -10.72 -3.24
CA SER A 15 29.25 -12.05 -2.65
C SER A 15 28.03 -12.77 -3.23
N ILE A 16 26.92 -12.05 -3.42
CA ILE A 16 25.70 -12.60 -4.03
C ILE A 16 25.91 -12.93 -5.51
N LEU A 17 26.67 -12.11 -6.25
CA LEU A 17 26.92 -12.32 -7.68
C LEU A 17 27.55 -13.69 -7.97
N LYS A 18 28.52 -14.13 -7.16
CA LYS A 18 29.15 -15.45 -7.30
C LYS A 18 28.11 -16.59 -7.21
N ILE A 19 27.15 -16.46 -6.29
CA ILE A 19 26.09 -17.45 -6.10
C ILE A 19 25.03 -17.35 -7.20
N LEU A 20 24.78 -16.16 -7.75
CA LEU A 20 23.84 -15.99 -8.87
C LEU A 20 24.41 -16.49 -10.20
N GLU A 21 25.72 -16.52 -10.36
CA GLU A 21 26.41 -17.08 -11.55
C GLU A 21 26.33 -18.59 -11.58
N GLU A 22 26.58 -19.25 -10.44
CA GLU A 22 26.48 -20.70 -10.30
C GLU A 22 25.55 -21.07 -9.13
N PRO A 23 24.23 -20.91 -9.29
CA PRO A 23 23.29 -21.12 -8.20
C PRO A 23 23.20 -22.61 -7.85
N PRO A 24 23.36 -22.98 -6.56
CA PRO A 24 23.10 -24.35 -6.12
C PRO A 24 21.67 -24.76 -6.49
N LYS A 25 21.48 -26.00 -6.95
CA LYS A 25 20.18 -26.48 -7.49
C LYS A 25 19.00 -26.29 -6.51
N TYR A 26 19.28 -26.35 -5.21
CA TYR A 26 18.30 -26.24 -4.13
C TYR A 26 18.06 -24.80 -3.65
N VAL A 27 18.82 -23.81 -4.11
CA VAL A 27 18.69 -22.42 -3.67
C VAL A 27 17.87 -21.63 -4.69
N LYS A 28 16.91 -20.85 -4.20
CA LYS A 28 16.16 -19.86 -4.96
C LYS A 28 16.24 -18.51 -4.25
N PHE A 29 16.71 -17.50 -4.95
CA PHE A 29 16.70 -16.13 -4.46
C PHE A 29 15.42 -15.41 -4.90
N ILE A 30 14.86 -14.64 -3.97
CA ILE A 30 13.79 -13.69 -4.23
C ILE A 30 14.27 -12.36 -3.67
N PHE A 31 14.37 -11.36 -4.53
CA PHE A 31 14.81 -10.02 -4.18
C PHE A 31 13.64 -9.04 -4.37
N ALA A 32 13.48 -8.12 -3.42
CA ALA A 32 12.53 -7.03 -3.51
C ALA A 32 13.25 -5.69 -3.39
N THR A 33 12.76 -4.68 -4.11
CA THR A 33 13.27 -3.30 -4.03
C THR A 33 12.22 -2.30 -4.48
N THR A 34 12.19 -1.16 -3.80
CA THR A 34 11.45 0.04 -4.25
C THR A 34 12.25 0.93 -5.20
N LYS A 35 13.55 0.65 -5.41
CA LYS A 35 14.48 1.46 -6.21
C LYS A 35 15.28 0.60 -7.20
N PRO A 36 14.65 0.05 -8.26
CA PRO A 36 15.32 -0.84 -9.21
C PRO A 36 16.52 -0.18 -9.91
N LYS A 37 16.49 1.14 -10.13
CA LYS A 37 17.61 1.90 -10.73
C LYS A 37 18.88 1.92 -9.88
N LYS A 38 18.79 1.64 -8.58
CA LYS A 38 19.95 1.55 -7.68
C LYS A 38 20.60 0.17 -7.69
N ILE A 39 20.00 -0.81 -8.37
CA ILE A 39 20.53 -2.16 -8.45
C ILE A 39 21.58 -2.23 -9.57
N PRO A 40 22.76 -2.80 -9.34
CA PRO A 40 23.75 -3.01 -10.38
C PRO A 40 23.19 -3.84 -11.55
N GLN A 41 23.54 -3.45 -12.78
CA GLN A 41 23.10 -4.14 -14.00
C GLN A 41 23.52 -5.62 -14.01
N THR A 42 24.63 -5.95 -13.33
CA THR A 42 25.16 -7.32 -13.18
C THR A 42 24.22 -8.25 -12.42
N ILE A 43 23.42 -7.73 -11.48
CA ILE A 43 22.39 -8.50 -10.77
C ILE A 43 21.13 -8.58 -11.62
N LEU A 44 20.72 -7.46 -12.21
CA LEU A 44 19.52 -7.39 -13.05
C LEU A 44 19.60 -8.34 -14.25
N SER A 45 20.78 -8.51 -14.85
CA SER A 45 20.98 -9.43 -15.99
C SER A 45 20.89 -10.92 -15.63
N ARG A 46 20.94 -11.27 -14.33
CA ARG A 46 20.91 -12.65 -13.82
C ARG A 46 19.62 -12.99 -13.08
N CYS A 47 18.66 -12.06 -13.05
CA CYS A 47 17.38 -12.23 -12.37
C CYS A 47 16.23 -12.09 -13.35
N PHE A 48 15.17 -12.88 -13.14
CA PHE A 48 13.87 -12.57 -13.74
C PHE A 48 13.25 -11.37 -13.01
N ILE A 49 13.06 -10.27 -13.74
CA ILE A 49 12.55 -9.03 -13.17
C ILE A 49 11.04 -9.00 -13.30
N PHE A 50 10.34 -8.96 -12.16
CA PHE A 50 8.90 -8.77 -12.10
C PHE A 50 8.57 -7.37 -11.58
N ASN A 51 7.99 -6.55 -12.45
CA ASN A 51 7.50 -5.22 -12.06
C ASN A 51 6.07 -5.32 -11.54
N LEU A 52 5.92 -5.28 -10.22
CA LEU A 52 4.62 -5.24 -9.57
C LEU A 52 3.99 -3.86 -9.74
N LYS A 53 2.86 -3.79 -10.44
CA LYS A 53 2.10 -2.56 -10.63
C LYS A 53 1.23 -2.27 -9.40
N LEU A 54 0.93 -0.99 -9.19
CA LEU A 54 -0.06 -0.57 -8.22
C LEU A 54 -1.43 -1.19 -8.55
N ILE A 55 -2.15 -1.59 -7.51
CA ILE A 55 -3.46 -2.24 -7.64
C ILE A 55 -4.50 -1.17 -7.95
N ASN A 56 -5.43 -1.45 -8.86
CA ASN A 56 -6.47 -0.49 -9.17
C ASN A 56 -7.52 -0.40 -8.05
N ASN A 57 -8.19 0.75 -7.93
CA ASN A 57 -9.17 0.98 -6.85
C ASN A 57 -10.34 -0.01 -6.87
N LYS A 58 -10.70 -0.56 -8.04
CA LYS A 58 -11.81 -1.54 -8.17
C LYS A 58 -11.42 -2.89 -7.55
N GLU A 59 -10.18 -3.33 -7.76
CA GLU A 59 -9.62 -4.55 -7.19
C GLU A 59 -9.44 -4.43 -5.68
N ILE A 60 -8.91 -3.30 -5.20
CA ILE A 60 -8.80 -3.03 -3.75
C ILE A 60 -10.19 -3.08 -3.10
N PHE A 61 -11.18 -2.39 -3.71
CA PHE A 61 -12.56 -2.44 -3.23
C PHE A 61 -13.11 -3.87 -3.17
N LYS A 62 -12.89 -4.67 -4.22
CA LYS A 62 -13.35 -6.06 -4.30
C LYS A 62 -12.70 -6.92 -3.22
N ASN A 63 -11.39 -6.77 -3.01
CA ASN A 63 -10.65 -7.53 -2.01
C ASN A 63 -11.10 -7.17 -0.59
N ILE A 64 -11.19 -5.89 -0.22
CA ILE A 64 -11.68 -5.48 1.09
C ILE A 64 -13.10 -5.99 1.33
N LYS A 65 -13.99 -5.86 0.32
CA LYS A 65 -15.34 -6.39 0.38
C LYS A 65 -15.37 -7.89 0.69
N ASN A 66 -14.52 -8.67 0.03
CA ASN A 66 -14.45 -10.11 0.24
C ASN A 66 -13.98 -10.45 1.65
N ILE A 67 -12.94 -9.76 2.15
CA ILE A 67 -12.41 -9.93 3.50
C ILE A 67 -13.49 -9.62 4.55
N LEU A 68 -14.14 -8.45 4.45
CA LEU A 68 -15.19 -8.06 5.40
C LEU A 68 -16.39 -9.02 5.40
N LYS A 69 -16.69 -9.63 4.25
CA LYS A 69 -17.74 -10.66 4.15
C LYS A 69 -17.35 -11.93 4.91
N ILE A 70 -16.09 -12.37 4.82
CA ILE A 70 -15.56 -13.52 5.55
C ILE A 70 -15.57 -13.24 7.05
N GLU A 71 -15.11 -12.06 7.46
CA GLU A 71 -15.07 -11.59 8.85
C GLU A 71 -16.45 -11.24 9.43
N LYS A 72 -17.52 -11.29 8.61
CA LYS A 72 -18.90 -10.92 8.99
C LYS A 72 -19.04 -9.49 9.53
N ILE A 73 -18.22 -8.56 9.03
CA ILE A 73 -18.23 -7.15 9.42
C ILE A 73 -19.12 -6.36 8.47
N LYS A 74 -20.07 -5.60 9.01
CA LYS A 74 -20.95 -4.75 8.20
C LYS A 74 -20.18 -3.51 7.73
N TYR A 75 -20.53 -2.98 6.56
CA TYR A 75 -19.86 -1.79 6.01
C TYR A 75 -20.78 -1.02 5.06
N GLU A 76 -20.51 0.26 4.91
CA GLU A 76 -21.08 1.11 3.85
C GLU A 76 -20.22 1.03 2.58
N LYS A 77 -20.85 0.90 1.40
CA LYS A 77 -20.09 0.84 0.13
C LYS A 77 -19.20 2.07 -0.07
N ASN A 78 -19.65 3.25 0.33
CA ASN A 78 -18.89 4.49 0.19
C ASN A 78 -17.65 4.52 1.09
N ALA A 79 -17.71 3.92 2.29
CA ALA A 79 -16.56 3.76 3.17
C ALA A 79 -15.43 3.00 2.47
N ILE A 80 -15.73 1.85 1.86
CA ILE A 80 -14.72 1.03 1.18
C ILE A 80 -14.17 1.73 -0.08
N LYS A 81 -15.01 2.47 -0.81
CA LYS A 81 -14.55 3.30 -1.93
C LYS A 81 -13.56 4.37 -1.48
N LEU A 82 -13.80 5.02 -0.34
CA LEU A 82 -12.89 6.00 0.24
C LEU A 82 -11.57 5.34 0.65
N ILE A 83 -11.61 4.19 1.33
CA ILE A 83 -10.39 3.44 1.71
C ILE A 83 -9.58 3.08 0.45
N ALA A 84 -10.22 2.50 -0.56
CA ALA A 84 -9.55 2.13 -1.80
C ALA A 84 -8.90 3.34 -2.47
N LYS A 85 -9.61 4.46 -2.61
CA LYS A 85 -9.08 5.69 -3.21
C LYS A 85 -7.88 6.26 -2.45
N ASN A 86 -7.91 6.22 -1.12
CA ASN A 86 -6.86 6.79 -0.25
C ASN A 86 -5.73 5.79 0.09
N SER A 87 -5.78 4.57 -0.46
CA SER A 87 -4.72 3.57 -0.29
C SER A 87 -3.59 3.70 -1.32
N PHE A 88 -3.75 4.57 -2.32
CA PHE A 88 -2.77 4.82 -3.39
C PHE A 88 -2.26 3.54 -4.08
N GLY A 89 -3.14 2.55 -4.25
CA GLY A 89 -2.80 1.29 -4.90
C GLY A 89 -2.12 0.25 -4.01
N SER A 90 -1.86 0.57 -2.74
CA SER A 90 -1.28 -0.34 -1.75
C SER A 90 -2.38 -1.10 -1.00
N MET A 91 -2.50 -2.41 -1.24
CA MET A 91 -3.42 -3.26 -0.48
C MET A 91 -3.10 -3.23 1.02
N ARG A 92 -1.81 -3.19 1.38
CA ARG A 92 -1.36 -3.10 2.78
C ARG A 92 -1.93 -1.86 3.47
N ASN A 93 -1.85 -0.69 2.82
CA ASN A 93 -2.39 0.54 3.38
C ASN A 93 -3.91 0.46 3.53
N ALA A 94 -4.58 -0.13 2.53
CA ALA A 94 -6.03 -0.29 2.53
C ALA A 94 -6.51 -1.20 3.68
N LEU A 95 -5.79 -2.30 3.95
CA LEU A 95 -6.07 -3.21 5.05
C LEU A 95 -5.79 -2.56 6.41
N ASN A 96 -4.65 -1.89 6.57
CA ASN A 96 -4.32 -1.16 7.80
C ASN A 96 -5.42 -0.15 8.17
N LEU A 97 -5.91 0.64 7.21
CA LEU A 97 -7.03 1.56 7.43
C LEU A 97 -8.31 0.82 7.82
N THR A 98 -8.58 -0.32 7.17
CA THR A 98 -9.76 -1.15 7.46
C THR A 98 -9.71 -1.70 8.88
N GLU A 99 -8.55 -2.21 9.32
CA GLU A 99 -8.33 -2.75 10.67
C GLU A 99 -8.51 -1.67 11.75
N GLN A 100 -7.98 -0.46 11.54
CA GLN A 100 -8.19 0.67 12.45
C GLN A 100 -9.67 1.01 12.61
N LEU A 101 -10.46 0.92 11.53
CA LEU A 101 -11.91 1.16 11.57
C LEU A 101 -12.67 0.08 12.34
N ILE A 102 -12.20 -1.16 12.28
CA ILE A 102 -12.78 -2.30 13.01
C ILE A 102 -12.52 -2.15 14.51
N TYR A 103 -11.31 -1.74 14.90
CA TYR A 103 -10.92 -1.58 16.31
C TYR A 103 -11.79 -0.55 17.05
N ASN A 104 -12.35 0.46 16.35
CA ASN A 104 -13.23 1.49 16.92
C ASN A 104 -14.65 0.99 17.32
N LYS A 105 -14.82 -0.31 17.61
CA LYS A 105 -15.92 -0.98 18.33
C LYS A 105 -17.37 -0.79 17.85
N ASN A 106 -17.62 -0.31 16.62
CA ASN A 106 -18.99 -0.11 16.14
C ASN A 106 -19.57 -1.24 15.28
N ASN A 107 -18.88 -2.38 15.10
CA ASN A 107 -19.27 -3.54 14.25
C ASN A 107 -19.70 -3.21 12.80
N ILE A 108 -19.66 -1.93 12.42
CA ILE A 108 -20.09 -1.39 11.14
C ILE A 108 -19.09 -0.31 10.71
N ILE A 109 -18.44 -0.52 9.58
CA ILE A 109 -17.57 0.47 8.96
C ILE A 109 -18.42 1.51 8.23
N LYS A 110 -18.57 2.69 8.82
CA LYS A 110 -19.32 3.83 8.27
C LYS A 110 -18.42 4.80 7.52
N THR A 111 -18.97 5.47 6.50
CA THR A 111 -18.25 6.45 5.67
C THR A 111 -17.69 7.59 6.51
N LYS A 112 -18.47 8.07 7.49
CA LYS A 112 -18.05 9.14 8.42
C LYS A 112 -16.81 8.76 9.24
N ASN A 113 -16.70 7.50 9.67
CA ASN A 113 -15.54 7.03 10.42
C ASN A 113 -14.28 7.05 9.55
N VAL A 114 -14.40 6.66 8.27
CA VAL A 114 -13.28 6.73 7.31
C VAL A 114 -12.86 8.17 7.08
N GLN A 115 -13.81 9.09 6.89
CA GLN A 115 -13.52 10.51 6.73
C GLN A 115 -12.78 11.08 7.94
N ASN A 116 -13.21 10.73 9.15
CA ASN A 116 -12.55 11.16 10.38
C ASN A 116 -11.10 10.66 10.47
N ILE A 117 -10.84 9.38 10.18
CA ILE A 117 -9.47 8.83 10.20
C ILE A 117 -8.59 9.48 9.12
N LEU A 118 -9.14 9.71 7.93
CA LEU A 118 -8.42 10.35 6.84
C LEU A 118 -8.29 11.87 7.00
N GLY A 119 -8.87 12.47 8.04
CA GLY A 119 -8.90 13.92 8.22
C GLY A 119 -9.64 14.66 7.10
N ILE A 120 -10.56 13.99 6.40
CA ILE A 120 -11.35 14.60 5.33
C ILE A 120 -12.39 15.51 6.02
N LEU A 121 -12.09 16.80 6.00
CA LEU A 121 -12.98 17.84 6.50
C LEU A 121 -14.25 17.90 5.66
N ASP A 122 -15.39 18.14 6.32
CA ASP A 122 -16.63 18.44 5.61
C ASP A 122 -16.42 19.70 4.75
N ILE A 123 -16.91 19.66 3.51
CA ILE A 123 -16.81 20.77 2.57
C ILE A 123 -17.44 22.04 3.14
N TYR A 124 -18.42 21.89 4.04
CA TYR A 124 -19.01 22.99 4.78
C TYR A 124 -17.98 23.77 5.61
N TYR A 125 -17.08 23.08 6.32
CA TYR A 125 -16.02 23.73 7.09
C TYR A 125 -15.00 24.41 6.18
N LEU A 126 -14.66 23.78 5.05
CA LEU A 126 -13.76 24.38 4.06
C LEU A 126 -14.35 25.68 3.49
N ILE A 127 -15.63 25.67 3.11
CA ILE A 127 -16.35 26.85 2.62
C ILE A 127 -16.41 27.93 3.72
N LYS A 128 -16.64 27.55 4.98
CA LYS A 128 -16.66 28.49 6.10
C LYS A 128 -15.28 29.15 6.31
N ILE A 129 -14.20 28.38 6.28
CA ILE A 129 -12.83 28.90 6.36
C ILE A 129 -12.55 29.84 5.19
N LEU A 130 -12.89 29.45 3.96
CA LEU A 130 -12.73 30.28 2.77
C LEU A 130 -13.52 31.59 2.89
N LYS A 131 -14.77 31.54 3.35
CA LYS A 131 -15.59 32.73 3.59
C LYS A 131 -14.95 33.66 4.63
N ILE A 132 -14.42 33.13 5.74
CA ILE A 132 -13.73 33.94 6.75
C ILE A 132 -12.48 34.62 6.18
N ILE A 133 -11.70 33.91 5.35
CA ILE A 133 -10.52 34.47 4.69
C ILE A 133 -10.92 35.58 3.70
N ILE A 134 -11.97 35.37 2.91
CA ILE A 134 -12.46 36.33 1.92
C ILE A 134 -13.06 37.57 2.59
N LEU A 135 -13.81 37.40 3.69
CA LEU A 135 -14.49 38.47 4.43
C LEU A 135 -13.58 39.24 5.39
N LYS A 136 -12.32 38.83 5.55
CA LYS A 136 -11.29 39.57 6.32
C LYS A 136 -10.55 40.63 5.48
N LYS A 137 -11.04 40.95 4.28
CA LYS A 137 -10.64 42.14 3.52
C LYS A 137 -11.49 43.34 3.91
#